data_AF-A0A314UII5-F1
#
_entry.id   AF-A0A314UII5-F1
#
_cell.length_a   1.000
_cell.length_b   1.000
_cell.length_c   1.000
_cell.angle_alpha   90.00
_cell.angle_beta   90.00
_cell.angle_gamma   90.00
#
_symmetry.space_group_name_H-M   'P 1'
#
loop_
_entity.id
_entity.type
_entity.pdbx_description
1 polymer ?
#
loop_
_entity_poly.entity_id
_entity_poly.type
_entity_poly.pdbx_seq_one_letter_code
_entity_poly.pdbx_strand_id
1 'polypeptide(L)'
;MCTLGSLRPGTCQDSALAKVIEYCKKHHEEDADVKNKESLKSWDAEFVKVDLREMFDLILAANYLDIKSLLDLTCQTVADMIKDKTPEEIRVIFNIENDFTPKEETEIRKENEWAFE
;
A
#
# COMPACT_ATOMS: atom_id res chain seq x y z
N MET A 1 9.35 -18.92 -19.03
CA MET A 1 8.33 -18.10 -19.73
C MET A 1 6.98 -18.77 -19.53
N CYS A 2 5.96 -17.98 -19.14
CA CYS A 2 4.56 -18.32 -18.85
C CYS A 2 4.38 -19.18 -17.57
N THR A 3 3.56 -18.82 -16.58
CA THR A 3 2.29 -18.07 -16.59
C THR A 3 2.11 -17.18 -15.36
N LEU A 4 1.75 -15.91 -15.59
CA LEU A 4 0.86 -15.15 -14.71
C LEU A 4 -0.37 -16.01 -14.38
N GLY A 5 -0.73 -16.18 -13.11
CA GLY A 5 -2.04 -16.75 -12.76
C GLY A 5 -2.06 -17.93 -11.78
N SER A 6 -1.15 -18.00 -10.81
CA SER A 6 -1.36 -18.90 -9.66
C SER A 6 -1.09 -18.15 -8.38
N LEU A 7 -2.09 -17.34 -7.97
CA LEU A 7 -2.33 -17.09 -6.55
C LEU A 7 -2.29 -18.45 -5.85
N ARG A 8 -1.24 -18.73 -5.08
CA ARG A 8 -1.18 -19.94 -4.25
C ARG A 8 -2.23 -19.79 -3.15
N PRO A 9 -3.29 -20.63 -3.13
CA PRO A 9 -4.25 -20.62 -2.05
C PRO A 9 -3.63 -21.39 -0.89
N GLY A 10 -3.22 -20.66 0.14
CA GLY A 10 -2.62 -21.28 1.32
C GLY A 10 -2.25 -20.22 2.33
N THR A 11 -3.19 -19.92 3.23
CA THR A 11 -3.02 -19.21 4.52
C THR A 11 -2.95 -17.68 4.53
N CYS A 12 -2.52 -17.00 3.47
CA CYS A 12 -2.47 -15.52 3.45
C CYS A 12 -3.74 -14.84 2.91
N GLN A 13 -4.61 -15.59 2.22
CA GLN A 13 -5.81 -15.03 1.59
C GLN A 13 -6.98 -14.84 2.58
N ASP A 14 -7.08 -15.69 3.60
CA ASP A 14 -8.21 -15.65 4.53
C ASP A 14 -8.16 -14.39 5.42
N SER A 15 -6.96 -13.97 5.84
CA SER A 15 -6.78 -12.75 6.65
C SER A 15 -7.02 -11.47 5.84
N ALA A 16 -6.51 -11.40 4.61
CA ALA A 16 -6.74 -10.26 3.73
C ALA A 16 -8.23 -10.14 3.34
N LEU A 17 -8.87 -11.25 2.99
CA LEU A 17 -10.30 -11.27 2.66
C LEU A 17 -11.17 -10.88 3.86
N ALA A 18 -10.84 -11.37 5.05
CA ALA A 18 -11.54 -11.00 6.28
C ALA A 18 -11.46 -9.49 6.55
N LYS A 19 -10.28 -8.88 6.37
CA LYS A 19 -10.10 -7.42 6.50
C LYS A 19 -10.85 -6.64 5.43
N VAL A 20 -10.87 -7.12 4.18
CA VAL A 20 -11.67 -6.48 3.12
C VAL A 20 -13.16 -6.51 3.49
N ILE A 21 -13.67 -7.63 4.01
CA ILE A 21 -15.06 -7.74 4.45
C ILE A 21 -15.34 -6.78 5.62
N GLU A 22 -14.41 -6.67 6.58
CA GLU A 22 -14.49 -5.72 7.69
C GLU A 22 -14.59 -4.27 7.18
N TYR A 23 -13.71 -3.90 6.24
CA TYR A 23 -13.73 -2.58 5.58
C TYR A 23 -15.07 -2.30 4.92
N CYS A 24 -15.59 -3.24 4.12
CA CYS A 24 -16.87 -3.09 3.45
C CYS A 24 -18.03 -2.93 4.42
N LYS A 25 -18.07 -3.70 5.51
CA LYS A 25 -19.13 -3.58 6.54
C LYS A 25 -19.09 -2.22 7.21
N LYS A 26 -17.91 -1.80 7.65
CA LYS A 26 -17.72 -0.50 8.32
C LYS A 26 -18.14 0.67 7.43
N HIS A 27 -17.73 0.64 6.16
CA HIS A 27 -18.09 1.69 5.20
C HIS A 27 -19.57 1.64 4.83
N HIS A 28 -20.18 0.47 4.72
CA HIS A 28 -21.61 0.35 4.43
C HIS A 28 -22.50 0.86 5.56
N GLU A 29 -22.13 0.60 6.82
CA GLU A 29 -22.88 1.04 8.00
C GLU A 29 -22.80 2.56 8.22
N GLU A 30 -21.65 3.17 7.93
CA GLU A 30 -21.41 4.59 8.20
C GLU A 30 -21.69 5.53 7.01
N ASP A 31 -21.82 5.03 5.76
CA ASP A 31 -22.22 5.86 4.60
C ASP A 31 -23.64 6.44 4.75
N ALA A 32 -24.45 5.84 5.61
CA ALA A 32 -25.81 6.31 5.91
C ALA A 32 -25.85 7.60 6.75
N ASP A 33 -24.75 7.95 7.43
CA ASP A 33 -24.69 9.12 8.32
C ASP A 33 -23.58 10.10 7.90
N VAL A 34 -23.97 11.14 7.16
CA VAL A 34 -23.08 12.18 6.62
C VAL A 34 -22.24 12.88 7.70
N LYS A 35 -22.66 12.81 8.97
CA LYS A 35 -21.94 13.39 10.12
C LYS A 35 -20.71 12.57 10.55
N ASN A 36 -20.55 11.33 10.08
CA ASN A 36 -19.52 10.42 10.59
C ASN A 36 -18.24 10.35 9.74
N LYS A 37 -18.07 11.23 8.75
CA LYS A 37 -16.90 11.21 7.86
C LYS A 37 -15.55 11.39 8.56
N GLU A 38 -15.49 12.10 9.67
CA GLU A 38 -14.24 12.24 10.46
C GLU A 38 -13.92 10.97 11.26
N SER A 39 -14.96 10.29 11.77
CA SER A 39 -14.85 8.99 12.44
C SER A 39 -14.32 7.94 11.46
N LEU A 40 -14.87 7.89 10.24
CA LEU A 40 -14.40 7.00 9.18
C LEU A 40 -12.93 7.22 8.84
N LYS A 41 -12.50 8.46 8.62
CA LYS A 41 -11.09 8.76 8.32
C LYS A 41 -10.14 8.32 9.44
N SER A 42 -10.56 8.47 10.69
CA SER A 42 -9.76 8.06 11.84
C SER A 42 -9.66 6.53 11.90
N TRP A 43 -10.77 5.84 11.63
CA TRP A 43 -10.80 4.38 11.55
C TRP A 43 -9.96 3.87 10.37
N ASP A 44 -10.06 4.48 9.20
CA ASP A 44 -9.26 4.16 8.02
C ASP A 44 -7.76 4.26 8.32
N ALA A 45 -7.35 5.34 9.00
CA ALA A 45 -5.97 5.55 9.40
C ALA A 45 -5.46 4.51 10.40
N GLU A 46 -6.34 3.87 11.18
CA GLU A 46 -5.99 2.75 12.05
C GLU A 46 -6.03 1.41 11.30
N PHE A 47 -7.01 1.23 10.41
CA PHE A 47 -7.21 0.02 9.62
C PHE A 47 -6.01 -0.28 8.71
N VAL A 48 -5.38 0.76 8.15
CA VAL A 48 -4.18 0.62 7.30
C VAL A 48 -2.87 0.51 8.07
N LYS A 49 -2.87 0.58 9.41
CA LYS A 49 -1.66 0.34 10.23
C LYS A 49 -1.39 -1.16 10.36
N VAL A 50 -0.99 -1.75 9.25
CA VAL A 50 -0.67 -3.17 9.11
C VAL A 50 0.77 -3.32 8.63
N ASP A 51 1.34 -4.51 8.79
CA ASP A 51 2.68 -4.79 8.28
C ASP A 51 2.69 -4.69 6.74
N LEU A 52 3.85 -4.34 6.16
CA LEU A 52 3.98 -4.15 4.69
C LEU A 52 3.51 -5.36 3.89
N ARG A 53 3.73 -6.58 4.38
CA ARG A 53 3.22 -7.79 3.73
C ARG A 53 1.69 -7.79 3.67
N GLU A 54 1.02 -7.50 4.79
CA GLU A 54 -0.44 -7.43 4.83
C GLU A 54 -0.98 -6.25 4.01
N MET A 55 -0.26 -5.12 3.96
CA MET A 55 -0.60 -3.98 3.12
C MET A 55 -0.62 -4.38 1.64
N PHE A 56 0.40 -5.09 1.16
CA PHE A 56 0.45 -5.57 -0.23
C PHE A 56 -0.64 -6.60 -0.52
N ASP A 57 -0.91 -7.52 0.41
CA ASP A 57 -2.00 -8.49 0.25
C ASP A 57 -3.38 -7.78 0.19
N LEU A 58 -3.59 -6.71 0.97
CA LEU A 58 -4.78 -5.87 0.92
C LEU A 58 -4.92 -5.12 -0.41
N ILE A 59 -3.83 -4.54 -0.92
CA ILE A 59 -3.83 -3.86 -2.24
C ILE A 59 -4.22 -4.84 -3.34
N LEU A 60 -3.63 -6.04 -3.34
CA LEU A 60 -3.94 -7.08 -4.33
C LEU A 60 -5.39 -7.55 -4.22
N ALA A 61 -5.90 -7.77 -3.00
CA ALA A 61 -7.27 -8.16 -2.76
C ALA A 61 -8.26 -7.07 -3.19
N ALA A 62 -8.00 -5.81 -2.85
CA ALA A 62 -8.82 -4.67 -3.25
C ALA A 62 -8.88 -4.50 -4.77
N ASN A 63 -7.75 -4.66 -5.46
CA ASN A 63 -7.68 -4.63 -6.93
C ASN A 63 -8.41 -5.83 -7.57
N TYR A 64 -8.29 -7.03 -6.99
CA TYR A 64 -8.98 -8.22 -7.52
C TYR A 64 -10.50 -8.13 -7.35
N LEU A 65 -10.97 -7.55 -6.25
CA LEU A 65 -12.39 -7.39 -5.93
C LEU A 65 -13.01 -6.09 -6.47
N ASP A 66 -12.21 -5.27 -7.17
CA ASP A 66 -12.60 -3.96 -7.74
C ASP A 66 -13.18 -2.97 -6.71
N ILE A 67 -12.57 -2.92 -5.51
CA ILE A 67 -12.98 -2.01 -4.43
C ILE A 67 -12.11 -0.75 -4.50
N LYS A 68 -12.54 0.20 -5.33
CA LYS A 68 -11.78 1.43 -5.60
C LYS A 68 -11.42 2.23 -4.34
N SER A 69 -12.34 2.38 -3.38
CA SER A 69 -12.08 3.18 -2.17
C SER A 69 -10.98 2.59 -1.29
N LEU A 70 -10.96 1.27 -1.14
CA LEU A 70 -9.92 0.55 -0.38
C LEU A 70 -8.59 0.59 -1.14
N LEU A 71 -8.62 0.45 -2.46
CA LEU A 71 -7.42 0.55 -3.29
C LEU A 71 -6.81 1.95 -3.20
N ASP A 72 -7.62 3.00 -3.31
CA ASP A 72 -7.17 4.39 -3.19
C ASP A 72 -6.56 4.63 -1.79
N LEU A 73 -7.22 4.18 -0.72
CA LEU A 73 -6.76 4.34 0.66
C LEU A 73 -5.40 3.66 0.91
N THR A 74 -5.26 2.40 0.48
CA THR A 74 -4.02 1.64 0.65
C THR A 74 -2.88 2.21 -0.21
N CYS A 75 -3.16 2.64 -1.44
CA CYS A 75 -2.18 3.30 -2.30
C CYS A 75 -1.72 4.65 -1.74
N GLN A 76 -2.66 5.45 -1.21
CA GLN A 76 -2.33 6.71 -0.55
C GLN A 76 -1.43 6.48 0.67
N THR A 77 -1.72 5.47 1.47
CA THR A 77 -0.90 5.13 2.64
C THR A 77 0.53 4.76 2.24
N VAL A 78 0.70 3.95 1.20
CA VAL A 78 2.03 3.62 0.66
C VAL A 78 2.73 4.87 0.11
N ALA A 79 2.01 5.76 -0.57
CA ALA A 79 2.56 7.01 -1.06
C ALA A 79 3.03 7.92 0.10
N ASP A 80 2.25 8.00 1.19
CA ASP A 80 2.60 8.78 2.38
C ASP A 80 3.83 8.20 3.12
N MET A 81 4.04 6.88 3.07
CA MET A 81 5.24 6.23 3.61
C MET A 81 6.50 6.54 2.78
N ILE A 82 6.35 6.81 1.48
CA ILE A 82 7.45 7.16 0.56
C ILE A 82 7.72 8.66 0.59
N LYS A 83 6.69 9.46 0.82
CA LYS A 83 6.77 10.91 0.86
C LYS A 83 7.78 11.36 1.93
N ASP A 84 8.60 12.34 1.57
CA ASP A 84 9.60 12.94 2.46
C ASP A 84 10.64 11.94 3.02
N LYS A 85 10.87 10.81 2.32
CA LYS A 85 11.93 9.82 2.62
C LYS A 85 13.01 9.83 1.55
N THR A 86 14.26 9.59 1.96
CA THR A 86 15.34 9.42 0.98
C THR A 86 15.26 8.04 0.31
N PRO A 87 15.86 7.86 -0.88
CA PRO A 87 15.93 6.56 -1.53
C PRO A 87 16.52 5.45 -0.63
N GLU A 88 17.47 5.80 0.24
CA GLU A 88 18.08 4.88 1.20
C GLU A 88 17.10 4.45 2.29
N GLU A 89 16.33 5.40 2.84
CA GLU A 89 15.29 5.10 3.84
C GLU A 89 14.18 4.23 3.25
N ILE A 90 13.75 4.52 2.01
CA ILE A 90 12.76 3.72 1.28
C ILE A 90 13.27 2.28 1.09
N ARG A 91 14.54 2.11 0.69
CA ARG A 91 15.15 0.78 0.54
C ARG A 91 15.10 -0.02 1.84
N VAL A 92 15.36 0.61 2.98
CA VAL A 92 15.26 -0.06 4.29
C VAL A 92 13.81 -0.41 4.63
N ILE A 93 12.87 0.52 4.46
CA ILE A 93 11.45 0.32 4.78
C ILE A 93 10.87 -0.83 3.96
N PHE A 94 11.07 -0.81 2.65
CA PHE A 94 10.53 -1.84 1.75
C PHE A 94 11.44 -3.07 1.62
N ASN A 95 12.53 -3.12 2.37
CA ASN A 95 13.51 -4.21 2.35
C ASN A 95 13.99 -4.53 0.90
N ILE A 96 14.36 -3.48 0.17
CA ILE A 96 14.85 -3.52 -1.22
C ILE A 96 16.38 -3.47 -1.21
N GLU A 97 17.02 -4.41 -1.89
CA GLU A 97 18.48 -4.44 -2.09
C GLU A 97 18.91 -3.36 -3.10
N ASN A 98 20.01 -2.65 -2.82
CA ASN A 98 20.60 -1.72 -3.80
C ASN A 98 21.36 -2.53 -4.86
N ASP A 99 20.80 -2.60 -6.07
CA ASP A 99 21.37 -3.28 -7.22
C ASP A 99 22.19 -2.37 -8.14
N PHE A 100 22.31 -1.08 -7.82
CA PHE A 100 23.12 -0.13 -8.58
C PHE A 100 24.60 -0.20 -8.20
N THR A 101 25.47 -0.10 -9.21
CA THR A 101 26.90 0.17 -8.95
C THR A 101 27.09 1.61 -8.47
N PRO A 102 28.18 1.93 -7.74
CA PRO A 102 28.44 3.30 -7.28
C PRO A 102 28.47 4.34 -8.41
N LYS A 103 28.89 3.91 -9.61
CA LYS A 103 28.93 4.78 -10.79
C LYS A 103 27.52 5.09 -11.31
N GLU A 104 26.68 4.06 -11.45
CA GLU A 104 25.29 4.22 -11.89
C GLU A 104 24.48 5.04 -10.88
N GLU A 105 24.67 4.81 -9.57
CA GLU A 105 24.00 5.60 -8.53
C GLU A 105 24.39 7.09 -8.60
N THR A 106 25.66 7.38 -8.88
CA THR A 106 26.14 8.76 -9.04
C THR A 106 25.54 9.42 -10.31
N GLU A 107 25.47 8.68 -11.41
CA GLU A 107 24.86 9.16 -12.67
C GLU A 107 23.35 9.42 -12.48
N ILE A 108 22.62 8.49 -11.85
CA ILE A 108 21.19 8.63 -11.55
C ILE A 108 20.93 9.82 -10.61
N ARG A 109 21.76 10.00 -9.56
CA ARG A 109 21.62 11.15 -8.66
C ARG A 109 21.84 12.47 -9.39
N LYS A 110 22.83 12.53 -10.29
CA LYS A 110 23.11 13.71 -11.11
C LYS A 110 21.98 14.02 -12.08
N GLU A 111 21.40 13.01 -12.71
CA GLU A 111 20.25 13.19 -13.62
C GLU A 111 18.98 13.62 -12.90
N ASN A 112 18.81 13.20 -11.64
CA ASN A 112 17.64 13.50 -10.82
C ASN A 112 17.88 14.62 -9.80
N GLU A 113 18.88 15.48 -10.01
CA GLU A 113 19.19 16.63 -9.11
C GLU A 113 17.94 17.50 -8.85
N TRP A 114 17.07 17.67 -9.86
CA TRP A 114 15.80 18.40 -9.76
C TRP A 114 14.83 17.87 -8.69
N ALA A 115 14.95 16.60 -8.30
CA ALA A 115 14.11 15.97 -7.27
C ALA A 115 14.65 16.17 -5.86
N PHE A 116 15.87 16.72 -5.72
CA PHE A 116 16.57 16.93 -4.45
C PHE A 116 16.78 18.44 -4.12
N GLU A 117 16.27 19.36 -4.95
CA GLU A 117 16.19 20.81 -4.69
C GLU A 117 14.92 21.19 -3.91
#